data_AF-A0A0N1GA43-F1
#
_entry.id   AF-A0A0N1GA43-F1
#
_cell.length_a   1.000
_cell.length_b   1.000
_cell.length_c   1.000
_cell.angle_alpha   90.00
_cell.angle_beta   90.00
_cell.angle_gamma   90.00
#
_symmetry.space_group_name_H-M   'P 1'
#
loop_
_entity.id
_entity.type
_entity.pdbx_description
1 polymer ?
#
loop_
_entity_poly.entity_id
_entity_poly.type
_entity_poly.pdbx_seq_one_letter_code
_entity_poly.pdbx_strand_id
1 'polypeptide(L)' 'MPADFPPWDRAYAFFRRWRDHALVKEFHDRLRARIREREGRDTEPTAGVIDSQSVKADAVVGSDSRGFDGGKLINGRK' A
#
# COMPACT_ATOMS: atom_id res chain seq x y z
N MET A 1 -5.57 15.51 -5.24
CA MET A 1 -4.13 15.31 -5.04
C MET A 1 -3.54 16.65 -4.59
N PRO A 2 -2.62 16.69 -3.61
CA PRO A 2 -1.96 17.94 -3.21
C PRO A 2 -1.33 18.66 -4.40
N ALA A 3 -1.33 20.00 -4.39
CA ALA A 3 -0.99 20.83 -5.55
C ALA A 3 0.50 20.81 -5.92
N ASP A 4 1.35 20.37 -4.99
CA ASP A 4 2.79 20.20 -5.11
C ASP A 4 3.20 18.93 -5.88
N PHE A 5 2.24 18.06 -6.22
CA PHE A 5 2.51 16.87 -6.99
C PHE A 5 2.08 17.00 -8.46
N PRO A 6 2.68 16.21 -9.37
CA PRO A 6 2.16 16.06 -10.72
C PRO A 6 0.69 15.60 -10.71
N PRO A 7 -0.07 15.84 -11.79
CA PRO A 7 -1.40 15.24 -11.97
C PRO A 7 -1.42 13.74 -11.67
N TRP A 8 -2.56 13.25 -11.14
CA TRP A 8 -2.67 11.91 -10.55
C TRP A 8 -2.32 10.78 -11.53
N ASP A 9 -2.60 10.96 -12.81
CA ASP A 9 -2.32 10.03 -13.89
C ASP A 9 -0.80 9.86 -14.10
N ARG A 10 -0.04 10.94 -14.00
CA ARG A 10 1.42 10.91 -14.05
C ARG A 10 1.99 10.22 -12.82
N ALA A 11 1.53 10.60 -11.63
CA ALA A 11 1.95 9.94 -10.39
C ALA A 11 1.70 8.42 -10.44
N TYR A 12 0.52 8.02 -10.94
CA TYR A 12 0.19 6.62 -11.14
C TYR A 12 1.04 5.95 -12.23
N ALA A 13 1.36 6.65 -13.32
CA ALA A 13 2.24 6.11 -14.36
C ALA A 13 3.66 5.82 -13.84
N PHE A 14 4.20 6.67 -12.96
CA PHE A 14 5.47 6.39 -12.26
C PHE A 14 5.37 5.14 -11.39
N PHE A 15 4.34 5.06 -10.54
CA PHE A 15 4.12 3.90 -9.68
C PHE A 15 3.96 2.61 -10.49
N ARG A 16 3.15 2.64 -11.55
CA ARG A 16 2.92 1.49 -12.45
C ARG A 16 4.23 0.99 -13.03
N ARG A 17 5.07 1.89 -13.55
CA ARG A 17 6.40 1.52 -14.05
C ARG A 17 7.24 0.84 -12.97
N TRP A 18 7.30 1.38 -11.76
CA TRP A 18 8.06 0.77 -10.67
C TRP A 18 7.54 -0.61 -10.26
N ARG A 19 6.22 -0.77 -10.21
CA ARG A 19 5.59 -2.06 -9.95
C ARG A 19 5.92 -3.08 -11.04
N ASP A 20 5.84 -2.69 -12.31
CA ASP A 20 6.10 -3.57 -13.45
C ASP A 20 7.59 -3.98 -13.51
N HIS A 21 8.50 -3.16 -12.96
CA HIS A 21 9.91 -3.49 -12.75
C HIS A 21 10.22 -4.14 -11.38
N ALA A 22 9.21 -4.53 -10.61
CA ALA A 22 9.34 -5.12 -9.26
C ALA A 22 10.11 -4.27 -8.23
N LEU A 23 10.36 -2.98 -8.52
CA LEU A 23 11.17 -2.09 -7.68
C LEU A 23 10.54 -1.87 -6.30
N VAL A 24 9.20 -1.84 -6.24
CA VAL A 24 8.49 -1.71 -4.96
C VAL A 24 8.84 -2.86 -4.01
N LYS A 25 8.89 -4.10 -4.52
CA LYS A 25 9.29 -5.28 -3.76
C LYS A 25 10.77 -5.21 -3.39
N GLU A 26 11.63 -4.87 -4.34
CA GLU A 26 13.08 -4.76 -4.10
C GLU A 26 13.42 -3.73 -3.02
N PHE A 27 12.79 -2.55 -3.05
CA PHE A 27 12.98 -1.53 -2.03
C PHE A 27 12.51 -1.99 -0.66
N HIS A 28 11.33 -2.63 -0.61
CA HIS A 28 10.82 -3.21 0.63
C HIS A 28 11.79 -4.24 1.22
N ASP A 29 12.29 -5.17 0.40
CA ASP A 29 13.19 -6.23 0.85
C ASP A 29 14.52 -5.67 1.35
N ARG A 30 15.10 -4.68 0.66
CA ARG A 30 16.32 -3.99 1.10
C ARG A 30 16.13 -3.22 2.40
N LEU A 31 15.00 -2.55 2.57
CA LEU A 31 14.68 -1.83 3.81
C LEU A 31 14.53 -2.81 4.96
N ARG A 32 13.79 -3.90 4.75
CA ARG A 32 13.62 -4.97 5.73
C ARG A 32 14.95 -5.58 6.14
N ALA A 33 15.80 -5.92 5.18
CA ALA A 33 17.15 -6.43 5.39
C ALA A 33 17.95 -5.53 6.34
N ARG A 34 18.06 -4.24 6.02
CA ARG A 34 18.79 -3.25 6.82
C ARG A 34 18.24 -3.12 8.24
N ILE A 35 16.93 -3.15 8.41
CA ILE A 35 16.30 -3.09 9.74
C ILE A 35 16.65 -4.34 10.56
N ARG A 36 16.58 -5.52 9.95
CA ARG A 36 16.90 -6.79 10.64
C ARG A 36 18.37 -6.87 11.05
N GLU A 37 19.28 -6.45 10.17
CA GLU A 37 20.71 -6.34 10.48
C GLU A 37 20.96 -5.41 11.67
N ARG A 38 20.31 -4.24 11.67
CA ARG A 38 20.41 -3.28 12.78
C ARG A 38 19.90 -3.84 14.11
N GLU A 39 18.94 -4.76 14.06
CA GLU A 39 18.37 -5.44 15.22
C GLU A 39 19.14 -6.73 15.59
N GLY A 40 20.25 -7.04 14.92
CA GLY A 40 21.05 -8.23 15.18
C GLY A 40 20.38 -9.54 14.74
N ARG A 41 19.41 -9.47 13.83
CA ARG A 41 18.72 -10.64 13.27
C ARG A 41 19.27 -10.98 11.87
N ASP A 42 19.13 -12.24 11.48
CA ASP A 42 19.41 -12.68 10.10
C ASP A 42 18.60 -11.86 9.10
N THR A 43 19.23 -11.38 8.03
CA THR A 43 18.64 -10.62 6.94
C THR A 43 17.44 -11.34 6.33
N GLU A 44 17.55 -12.66 6.18
CA GLU A 44 16.48 -13.49 5.63
C GLU A 44 15.57 -13.99 6.77
N PRO A 45 14.26 -13.70 6.71
CA PRO A 45 13.32 -14.12 7.74
C PRO A 45 12.96 -15.60 7.60
N THR A 46 12.83 -16.31 8.71
CA THR A 46 12.30 -17.69 8.71
C THR A 46 10.80 -17.75 8.44
N ALA A 47 10.06 -16.66 8.72
CA ALA A 47 8.61 -16.54 8.47
C ALA A 47 8.20 -15.09 8.14
N GLY A 48 7.15 -14.94 7.32
CA GLY A 48 6.53 -13.64 7.00
C GLY A 48 5.10 -13.58 7.50
N VAL A 49 4.75 -12.53 8.25
CA VAL A 49 3.36 -12.26 8.64
C VAL A 49 2.75 -11.34 7.59
N ILE A 50 1.66 -11.78 6.97
CA ILE A 50 0.84 -10.97 6.07
C ILE A 50 -0.39 -10.55 6.88
N ASP A 51 -0.51 -9.25 7.15
CA ASP A 51 -1.67 -8.67 7.81
C ASP A 51 -2.43 -7.76 6.83
N SER A 52 -3.76 -7.82 6.85
CA SER A 52 -4.61 -7.00 6.00
C SER A 52 -5.25 -5.89 6.83
N GLN A 53 -4.68 -4.69 6.76
CA GLN A 53 -5.26 -3.50 7.37
C GLN A 53 -6.28 -2.85 6.41
N SER A 54 -7.50 -2.59 6.88
CA SER A 54 -8.53 -1.87 6.11
C SER A 54 -8.42 -0.36 6.39
N VAL A 55 -8.16 0.44 5.35
CA VAL A 55 -8.17 1.91 5.47
C VAL A 55 -9.59 2.42 5.22
N LYS A 56 -10.19 3.13 6.19
CA LYS A 56 -11.49 3.80 5.98
C LYS A 56 -11.31 4.96 5.00
N ALA A 57 -12.13 5.01 3.96
CA ALA A 57 -12.18 6.16 3.06
C ALA A 57 -12.80 7.36 3.80
N ASP A 58 -12.05 8.46 3.89
CA ASP A 58 -12.50 9.73 4.48
C ASP A 58 -13.48 10.48 3.54
N ALA A 59 -14.26 11.39 4.12
CA ALA A 59 -15.57 11.92 3.72
C ALA A 59 -15.65 12.81 2.46
N VAL A 60 -14.84 12.59 1.43
CA VAL A 60 -14.84 13.39 0.18
C VAL A 60 -15.16 12.56 -1.07
N VAL A 61 -15.88 11.45 -0.90
CA VAL A 61 -16.38 10.62 -2.02
C VAL A 61 -17.89 10.74 -2.09
N GLY A 62 -18.39 11.26 -3.22
CA GLY A 62 -19.81 11.47 -3.50
C GLY A 62 -20.65 10.21 -3.29
N SER A 63 -21.92 10.44 -2.94
CA SER A 63 -22.94 9.44 -2.57
C SER A 63 -23.09 8.26 -3.55
N ASP A 64 -22.64 8.41 -4.78
CA ASP A 64 -23.07 7.61 -5.92
C ASP A 64 -22.22 6.34 -6.13
N SER A 65 -21.29 6.03 -5.21
CA SER A 65 -20.35 4.89 -5.35
C SER A 65 -20.28 3.95 -4.13
N ARG A 66 -21.26 4.01 -3.23
CA ARG A 66 -21.27 3.18 -2.00
C ARG A 66 -21.89 1.80 -2.26
N GLY A 67 -21.12 0.73 -2.04
CA GLY A 67 -21.62 -0.63 -1.84
C GLY A 67 -21.56 -1.00 -0.36
N PHE A 68 -22.63 -1.59 0.19
CA PHE A 68 -22.69 -2.04 1.58
C PHE A 68 -22.30 -3.52 1.65
N ASP A 69 -21.25 -3.85 2.41
CA ASP A 69 -20.88 -5.23 2.71
C ASP A 69 -21.52 -5.67 4.04
N GLY A 70 -22.57 -6.49 3.93
CA GLY A 70 -23.33 -7.01 5.07
C GLY A 70 -22.54 -7.95 6.00
N GLY A 71 -21.37 -8.43 5.58
CA GLY A 71 -20.54 -9.32 6.40
C GLY A 71 -19.76 -8.61 7.52
N LYS A 72 -19.54 -7.29 7.40
CA LYS A 72 -18.68 -6.54 8.33
C LYS A 72 -19.31 -5.25 8.85
N LEU A 73 -20.56 -4.93 8.46
CA LEU A 73 -21.28 -3.71 8.83
C LEU A 73 -20.44 -2.43 8.64
N ILE A 74 -19.61 -2.39 7.59
CA ILE A 74 -18.75 -1.24 7.28
C ILE A 74 -18.88 -0.86 5.80
N ASN A 75 -18.90 0.45 5.56
CA ASN A 75 -18.84 1.02 4.22
C ASN A 75 -17.40 0.91 3.71
N GLY A 76 -17.13 -0.15 2.94
CA GLY A 76 -15.85 -0.39 2.28
C GLY A 76 -16.03 -0.65 0.79
N ARG A 77 -14.94 -0.52 0.02
CA ARG A 77 -14.89 -0.81 -1.43
C ARG A 77 -13.93 -2.01 -1.65
N LYS A 78 -14.25 -2.89 -2.61
CA LYS A 78 -13.28 -3.86 -3.17
C LYS A 78 -12.31 -3.18 -4.13
#